data_AF-A0A5J6QLJ8-F1
#
_entry.id   AF-A0A5J6QLJ8-F1
#
_cell.length_a   1.000
_cell.length_b   1.000
_cell.length_c   1.000
_cell.angle_alpha   90.00
_cell.angle_beta   90.00
_cell.angle_gamma   90.00
#
_symmetry.space_group_name_H-M   'P 1'
#
loop_
_entity.id
_entity.type
_entity.pdbx_description
1 polymer ?
#
loop_
_entity_poly.entity_id
_entity_poly.type
_entity_poly.pdbx_seq_one_letter_code
_entity_poly.pdbx_strand_id
1 'polypeptide(L)'
;MALPKKLKHMNLFNDGNSYMGVAKTVTLPKLARKLEAWRGAGMDGPVKADLGMSDDGIQLDWTLGGWDLLPLRQFGMVGASGVQLRWAGSVQRDDSGQVSAVEIVVRGRHEEIDFGDAEPGEDTEHKITTTCSYYKLVVDGRTEIEIDLLNFTLIVDGRDLLAEHRRAIGL
;
A
#
# COMPACT_ATOMS: atom_id res chain seq x y z
N MET A 1 15.84 28.05 -1.34
CA MET A 1 14.91 27.37 -2.27
C MET A 1 14.67 25.97 -1.74
N ALA A 2 13.42 25.50 -1.71
CA ALA A 2 13.11 24.17 -1.19
C ALA A 2 13.09 23.15 -2.36
N LEU A 3 14.06 22.24 -2.41
CA LEU A 3 14.04 21.11 -3.34
C LEU A 3 13.14 19.98 -2.80
N PRO A 4 12.42 19.26 -3.70
CA PRO A 4 11.53 18.18 -3.30
C PRO A 4 12.30 17.00 -2.68
N LYS A 5 11.65 16.29 -1.75
CA LYS A 5 12.14 14.98 -1.27
C LYS A 5 12.06 13.96 -2.41
N LYS A 6 13.17 13.31 -2.73
CA LYS A 6 13.24 12.25 -3.75
C LYS A 6 13.65 10.93 -3.11
N LEU A 7 13.00 9.84 -3.50
CA LEU A 7 13.38 8.49 -3.09
C LEU A 7 14.80 8.18 -3.59
N LYS A 8 15.69 7.77 -2.68
CA LYS A 8 17.09 7.41 -2.99
C LYS A 8 17.31 5.91 -2.87
N HIS A 9 16.79 5.30 -1.80
CA HIS A 9 16.89 3.85 -1.58
C HIS A 9 15.56 3.29 -1.11
N MET A 10 15.35 2.01 -1.40
CA MET A 10 14.20 1.25 -0.91
C MET A 10 14.60 -0.14 -0.46
N ASN A 11 13.77 -0.74 0.39
CA ASN A 11 13.83 -2.14 0.76
C ASN A 11 12.40 -2.66 0.96
N LEU A 12 12.21 -3.96 0.75
CA LEU A 12 10.96 -4.65 0.98
C LEU A 12 11.20 -5.77 1.99
N PHE A 13 10.26 -5.91 2.93
CA PHE A 13 10.25 -6.97 3.90
C PHE A 13 8.97 -7.79 3.75
N ASN A 14 9.11 -9.12 3.77
CA ASN A 14 8.00 -10.06 3.79
C ASN A 14 8.10 -10.93 5.04
N ASP A 15 7.13 -10.76 5.94
CA ASP A 15 7.08 -11.46 7.23
C ASP A 15 8.41 -11.40 8.00
N GLY A 16 9.04 -10.22 7.98
CA GLY A 16 10.35 -9.98 8.60
C GLY A 16 11.57 -10.33 7.73
N ASN A 17 11.42 -11.13 6.68
CA ASN A 17 12.52 -11.43 5.74
C ASN A 17 12.79 -10.23 4.84
N SER A 18 14.06 -9.82 4.73
CA SER A 18 14.45 -8.69 3.89
C SER A 18 14.78 -9.15 2.47
N TYR A 19 14.24 -8.46 1.46
CA TYR A 19 14.57 -8.64 0.05
C TYR A 19 15.67 -7.68 -0.43
N MET A 20 16.62 -7.35 0.44
CA MET A 20 17.75 -6.51 0.09
C MET A 20 18.55 -7.19 -1.04
N GLY A 21 18.68 -6.52 -2.18
CA GLY A 21 19.35 -7.06 -3.37
C GLY A 21 18.51 -8.01 -4.24
N VAL A 22 17.25 -8.25 -3.86
CA VAL A 22 16.33 -9.16 -4.57
C VAL A 22 15.10 -8.40 -5.10
N ALA A 23 14.54 -7.47 -4.32
CA ALA A 23 13.40 -6.66 -4.77
C ALA A 23 13.83 -5.64 -5.83
N LYS A 24 13.25 -5.75 -7.04
CA LYS A 24 13.57 -4.89 -8.19
C LYS A 24 12.71 -3.63 -8.21
N THR A 25 11.39 -3.79 -8.15
CA THR A 25 10.42 -2.68 -8.18
C THR A 25 9.30 -2.93 -7.18
N VAL A 26 8.76 -1.85 -6.61
CA VAL A 26 7.56 -1.89 -5.77
C VAL A 26 6.67 -0.72 -6.16
N THR A 27 5.45 -1.03 -6.56
CA THR A 27 4.40 -0.05 -6.81
C THR A 27 3.57 0.06 -5.55
N LEU A 28 3.68 1.22 -4.90
CA LEU A 28 2.98 1.50 -3.64
C LEU A 28 1.46 1.53 -3.87
N PRO A 29 0.65 1.18 -2.85
CA PRO A 29 -0.78 1.15 -3.01
C PRO A 29 -1.37 2.52 -3.30
N LYS A 30 -2.24 2.57 -4.30
CA LYS A 30 -2.98 3.80 -4.66
C LYS A 30 -4.07 4.03 -3.63
N LEU A 31 -4.06 5.20 -3.00
CA LEU A 31 -5.13 5.63 -2.12
C LEU A 31 -6.21 6.33 -2.97
N ALA A 32 -7.25 5.57 -3.33
CA ALA A 32 -8.36 6.05 -4.15
C ALA A 32 -9.69 5.93 -3.38
N ARG A 33 -10.59 6.89 -3.60
CA ARG A 33 -11.92 6.92 -2.99
C ARG A 33 -12.98 6.65 -4.05
N LYS A 34 -14.02 5.90 -3.68
CA LYS A 34 -15.18 5.70 -4.55
C LYS A 34 -16.06 6.93 -4.49
N LEU A 35 -16.19 7.62 -5.63
CA LEU A 35 -16.93 8.87 -5.74
C LEU A 35 -18.11 8.70 -6.70
N GLU A 36 -19.32 8.99 -6.22
CA GLU A 36 -20.54 8.97 -7.04
C GLU A 36 -21.00 10.40 -7.33
N ALA A 37 -21.33 10.69 -8.58
CA ALA A 37 -21.87 11.99 -8.97
C ALA A 37 -23.33 12.11 -8.50
N TRP A 38 -23.58 12.97 -7.52
CA TRP A 38 -24.91 13.26 -7.01
C TRP A 38 -25.37 14.67 -7.40
N ARG A 39 -26.57 14.80 -7.95
CA ARG A 39 -27.22 16.09 -8.23
C ARG A 39 -28.65 16.07 -7.69
N GLY A 40 -28.86 16.80 -6.59
CA GLY A 40 -30.16 16.95 -5.94
C GLY A 40 -30.96 18.17 -6.41
N ALA A 41 -32.16 18.33 -5.85
CA ALA A 41 -33.00 19.51 -6.08
C ALA A 41 -32.29 20.78 -5.59
N GLY A 42 -32.33 21.85 -6.40
CA GLY A 42 -31.67 23.12 -6.10
C GLY A 42 -30.16 23.15 -6.42
N MET A 43 -29.61 22.12 -7.07
CA MET A 43 -28.21 22.08 -7.49
C MET A 43 -28.03 22.32 -9.00
N ASP A 44 -27.14 23.25 -9.36
CA ASP A 44 -26.82 23.58 -10.75
C ASP A 44 -25.79 22.61 -11.39
N GLY A 45 -25.20 21.71 -10.60
CA GLY A 45 -24.28 20.68 -11.11
C GLY A 45 -24.11 19.52 -10.14
N PRO A 46 -23.52 18.41 -10.60
CA PRO A 46 -23.24 17.25 -9.76
C PRO A 46 -22.07 17.51 -8.81
N VAL A 47 -22.20 17.04 -7.57
CA VAL A 47 -21.11 16.98 -6.59
C VAL A 47 -20.76 15.51 -6.37
N LYS A 48 -19.47 15.21 -6.26
CA LYS A 48 -18.98 13.85 -6.01
C LYS A 48 -19.14 13.50 -4.52
N ALA A 49 -20.13 12.67 -4.21
CA ALA A 49 -20.32 12.09 -2.89
C ALA A 49 -19.32 10.96 -2.66
N ASP A 50 -18.73 10.90 -1.46
CA ASP A 50 -17.74 9.88 -1.10
C ASP A 50 -18.41 8.66 -0.47
N LEU A 51 -18.15 7.49 -1.05
CA LEU A 51 -18.74 6.21 -0.67
C LEU A 51 -17.74 5.25 0.00
N GLY A 52 -16.54 5.72 0.34
CA GLY A 52 -15.53 4.88 0.98
C GLY A 52 -14.32 4.59 0.08
N MET A 53 -13.69 3.45 0.33
CA MET A 53 -12.53 3.02 -0.45
C MET A 53 -12.93 2.66 -1.89
N SER A 54 -12.01 2.88 -2.85
CA SER A 54 -12.21 2.44 -4.25
C SER A 54 -12.53 0.95 -4.34
N ASP A 55 -13.30 0.57 -5.37
CA ASP A 55 -13.61 -0.84 -5.67
C ASP A 55 -12.35 -1.64 -6.07
N ASP A 56 -11.31 -0.96 -6.55
CA ASP A 56 -10.00 -1.56 -6.83
C ASP A 56 -9.26 -2.01 -5.56
N GLY A 57 -9.76 -1.63 -4.37
CA GLY A 57 -9.17 -1.97 -3.10
C GLY A 57 -7.79 -1.36 -2.88
N ILE A 58 -7.05 -1.93 -1.92
CA ILE A 58 -5.66 -1.58 -1.65
C ILE A 58 -4.79 -2.68 -2.23
N GLN A 59 -4.06 -2.37 -3.30
CA GLN A 59 -3.20 -3.33 -3.99
C GLN A 59 -1.74 -2.90 -3.94
N LEU A 60 -0.85 -3.82 -3.59
CA LEU A 60 0.60 -3.63 -3.67
C LEU A 60 1.16 -4.56 -4.73
N ASP A 61 1.78 -3.99 -5.77
CA ASP A 61 2.50 -4.77 -6.78
C ASP A 61 3.99 -4.68 -6.53
N TRP A 62 4.68 -5.83 -6.56
CA TRP A 62 6.11 -5.87 -6.32
C TRP A 62 6.76 -6.97 -7.17
N THR A 63 7.99 -6.69 -7.63
CA THR A 63 8.74 -7.60 -8.49
C THR A 63 10.02 -8.03 -7.78
N LEU A 64 10.24 -9.34 -7.72
CA LEU A 64 11.47 -9.96 -7.26
C LEU A 64 12.33 -10.35 -8.47
N GLY A 65 13.64 -10.13 -8.34
CA GLY A 65 14.64 -10.75 -9.20
C GLY A 65 15.09 -12.08 -8.60
N GLY A 66 14.92 -13.16 -9.36
CA GLY A 66 15.26 -14.51 -8.97
C GLY A 66 14.09 -15.33 -8.46
N TRP A 67 14.38 -16.61 -8.22
CA TRP A 67 13.39 -17.62 -7.83
C TRP A 67 13.24 -17.68 -6.31
N ASP A 68 12.23 -17.01 -5.75
CA ASP A 68 11.93 -17.07 -4.32
C ASP A 68 10.73 -17.98 -4.01
N LEU A 69 10.90 -18.86 -3.01
CA LEU A 69 9.88 -19.80 -2.56
C LEU A 69 8.97 -19.22 -1.47
N LEU A 70 9.37 -18.16 -0.78
CA LEU A 70 8.58 -17.58 0.32
C LEU A 70 7.22 -17.03 -0.16
N PRO A 71 7.15 -16.19 -1.23
CA PRO A 71 5.87 -15.71 -1.74
C PRO A 71 4.98 -16.85 -2.24
N LEU A 72 5.60 -17.89 -2.83
CA LEU A 72 4.90 -19.08 -3.32
C LEU A 72 4.27 -19.89 -2.18
N ARG A 73 4.98 -20.04 -1.05
CA ARG A 73 4.44 -20.72 0.14
C ARG A 73 3.31 -19.92 0.81
N GLN A 74 3.26 -18.61 0.59
CA GLN A 74 2.20 -17.73 1.07
C GLN A 74 1.02 -17.63 0.10
N PHE A 75 1.13 -18.21 -1.10
CA PHE A 75 0.02 -18.25 -2.04
C PHE A 75 -1.13 -19.12 -1.49
N GLY A 76 -2.35 -18.60 -1.51
CA GLY A 76 -3.52 -19.31 -0.97
C GLY A 76 -3.72 -19.19 0.55
N MET A 77 -3.05 -18.23 1.21
CA MET A 77 -3.30 -17.90 2.61
C MET A 77 -4.78 -17.66 2.90
N VAL A 78 -5.32 -18.37 3.91
CA VAL A 78 -6.76 -18.35 4.25
C VAL A 78 -7.21 -16.99 4.80
N GLY A 79 -6.35 -16.35 5.60
CA GLY A 79 -6.66 -15.06 6.23
C GLY A 79 -6.49 -13.88 5.27
N ALA A 80 -7.48 -12.97 5.25
CA ALA A 80 -7.43 -11.73 4.46
C ALA A 80 -6.30 -10.76 4.87
N SER A 81 -5.67 -10.96 6.02
CA SER A 81 -4.53 -10.19 6.54
C SER A 81 -3.30 -11.07 6.81
N GLY A 82 -3.24 -12.24 6.18
CA GLY A 82 -2.28 -13.25 6.56
C GLY A 82 -0.82 -12.90 6.21
N VAL A 83 -0.59 -12.22 5.09
CA VAL A 83 0.76 -11.83 4.66
C VAL A 83 1.03 -10.39 5.08
N GLN A 84 2.08 -10.18 5.87
CA GLN A 84 2.54 -8.84 6.22
C GLN A 84 3.72 -8.43 5.31
N LEU A 85 3.53 -7.34 4.59
CA LEU A 85 4.59 -6.71 3.81
C LEU A 85 4.92 -5.34 4.42
N ARG A 86 6.21 -5.01 4.48
CA ARG A 86 6.67 -3.67 4.85
C ARG A 86 7.60 -3.16 3.78
N TRP A 87 7.22 -2.06 3.14
CA TRP A 87 8.10 -1.28 2.29
C TRP A 87 8.76 -0.18 3.12
N ALA A 88 10.06 0.01 2.94
CA ALA A 88 10.82 1.08 3.57
C ALA A 88 11.61 1.84 2.51
N GLY A 89 11.38 3.14 2.41
CA GLY A 89 12.07 4.05 1.50
C GLY A 89 12.80 5.17 2.24
N SER A 90 14.00 5.50 1.80
CA SER A 90 14.71 6.71 2.22
C SER A 90 14.49 7.81 1.18
N VAL A 91 13.89 8.91 1.60
CA VAL A 91 13.70 10.09 0.76
C VAL A 91 14.61 11.21 1.23
N GLN A 92 15.30 11.88 0.32
CA GLN A 92 16.25 12.94 0.65
C GLN A 92 15.91 14.22 -0.09
N ARG A 93 16.09 15.36 0.58
CA ARG A 93 16.10 16.66 -0.08
C ARG A 93 17.52 17.00 -0.55
N ASP A 94 17.65 17.35 -1.82
CA ASP A 94 18.97 17.65 -2.41
C ASP A 94 19.52 19.04 -2.00
N ASP A 95 18.70 19.90 -1.40
CA ASP A 95 19.10 21.26 -0.96
C ASP A 95 19.76 21.28 0.43
N SER A 96 19.27 20.43 1.32
CA SER A 96 19.59 20.42 2.76
C SER A 96 20.26 19.11 3.18
N GLY A 97 20.26 18.11 2.31
CA GLY A 97 20.75 16.77 2.60
C GLY A 97 19.88 16.00 3.60
N GLN A 98 18.79 16.58 4.11
CA GLN A 98 17.92 15.96 5.10
C GLN A 98 17.28 14.71 4.52
N VAL A 99 17.50 13.58 5.21
CA VAL A 99 16.90 12.29 4.91
C VAL A 99 15.68 12.10 5.80
N SER A 100 14.59 11.64 5.20
CA SER A 100 13.39 11.17 5.88
C SER A 100 13.16 9.70 5.57
N ALA A 101 12.70 8.95 6.57
CA ALA A 101 12.27 7.57 6.42
C ALA A 101 10.78 7.54 6.10
N VAL A 102 10.40 6.80 5.05
CA VAL A 102 9.01 6.54 4.68
C VAL A 102 8.80 5.04 4.76
N GLU A 103 7.86 4.61 5.58
CA GLU A 103 7.52 3.20 5.74
C GLU A 103 6.04 2.99 5.40
N ILE A 104 5.77 1.94 4.64
CA ILE A 104 4.41 1.49 4.33
C ILE A 104 4.30 0.05 4.79
N VAL A 105 3.42 -0.18 5.77
CA VAL A 105 3.09 -1.51 6.26
C VAL A 105 1.73 -1.90 5.71
N VAL A 106 1.67 -3.03 5.03
CA VAL A 106 0.41 -3.59 4.54
C VAL A 106 0.22 -5.00 5.05
N ARG A 107 -1.04 -5.41 5.21
CA ARG A 107 -1.40 -6.80 5.45
C ARG A 107 -2.46 -7.23 4.46
N GLY A 108 -2.29 -8.42 3.91
CA GLY A 108 -3.07 -8.87 2.78
C GLY A 108 -2.87 -10.33 2.45
N ARG A 109 -3.15 -10.67 1.19
CA ARG A 109 -2.87 -11.96 0.57
C ARG A 109 -2.47 -11.76 -0.89
N HIS A 110 -1.67 -12.66 -1.42
CA HIS A 110 -1.30 -12.61 -2.83
C HIS A 110 -2.51 -13.00 -3.68
N GLU A 111 -2.88 -12.10 -4.58
CA GLU A 111 -3.94 -12.33 -5.57
C GLU A 111 -3.37 -13.05 -6.78
N GLU A 112 -2.20 -12.61 -7.24
CA GLU A 112 -1.54 -13.12 -8.44
C GLU A 112 -0.04 -13.23 -8.19
N ILE A 113 0.56 -14.31 -8.70
CA ILE A 113 2.00 -14.49 -8.83
C ILE A 113 2.26 -14.84 -10.28
N ASP A 114 2.89 -13.92 -11.00
CA ASP A 114 3.28 -14.06 -12.38
C ASP A 114 4.78 -14.41 -12.44
N PHE A 115 5.08 -15.55 -13.06
CA PHE A 115 6.44 -16.07 -13.20
C PHE A 115 7.18 -15.47 -14.40
N GLY A 116 6.50 -14.66 -15.23
CA GLY A 116 7.04 -14.10 -16.46
C GLY A 116 7.43 -15.18 -17.48
N ASP A 117 8.27 -14.77 -18.43
CA ASP A 117 8.88 -15.68 -19.41
C ASP A 117 10.13 -16.35 -18.81
N ALA A 118 10.25 -17.66 -18.99
CA ALA A 118 11.35 -18.46 -18.45
C ALA A 118 12.33 -18.87 -19.56
N GLU A 119 13.15 -17.93 -20.02
CA GLU A 119 14.14 -18.15 -21.07
C GLU A 119 15.56 -18.34 -20.53
N PRO A 120 16.31 -19.38 -20.97
CA PRO A 120 17.69 -19.56 -20.56
C PRO A 120 18.58 -18.38 -20.98
N GLY A 121 19.19 -17.71 -20.01
CA GLY A 121 20.10 -16.58 -20.24
C GLY A 121 19.45 -15.20 -20.07
N GLU A 122 18.15 -15.13 -19.82
CA GLU A 122 17.44 -13.90 -19.46
C GLU A 122 17.21 -13.77 -17.94
N ASP A 123 16.84 -12.58 -17.50
CA ASP A 123 16.56 -12.30 -16.09
C ASP A 123 15.32 -13.08 -15.63
N THR A 124 15.45 -13.83 -14.53
CA THR A 124 14.31 -14.50 -13.90
C THR A 124 13.60 -13.50 -12.99
N GLU A 125 12.34 -13.14 -13.30
CA GLU A 125 11.58 -12.18 -12.52
C GLU A 125 10.21 -12.73 -12.13
N HIS A 126 9.79 -12.44 -10.90
CA HIS A 126 8.47 -12.80 -10.42
C HIS A 126 7.73 -11.55 -9.98
N LYS A 127 6.58 -11.28 -10.62
CA LYS A 127 5.72 -10.17 -10.28
C LYS A 127 4.59 -10.68 -9.38
N ILE A 128 4.45 -10.08 -8.21
CA ILE A 128 3.46 -10.47 -7.22
C ILE A 128 2.51 -9.31 -6.96
N THR A 129 1.22 -9.61 -7.08
CA THR A 129 0.11 -8.71 -6.78
C THR A 129 -0.47 -9.08 -5.42
N THR A 130 -0.50 -8.15 -4.48
CA THR A 130 -1.01 -8.39 -3.12
C THR A 130 -2.20 -7.49 -2.82
N THR A 131 -3.37 -8.09 -2.60
CA THR A 131 -4.56 -7.39 -2.13
C THR A 131 -4.53 -7.25 -0.61
N CYS A 132 -4.71 -6.03 -0.12
CA CYS A 132 -4.47 -5.66 1.25
C CYS A 132 -5.78 -5.30 1.97
N SER A 133 -5.93 -5.79 3.19
CA SER A 133 -7.00 -5.43 4.13
C SER A 133 -6.58 -4.34 5.12
N TYR A 134 -5.28 -4.12 5.27
CA TYR A 134 -4.68 -3.13 6.15
C TYR A 134 -3.58 -2.34 5.42
N TYR A 135 -3.51 -1.05 5.68
CA TYR A 135 -2.49 -0.14 5.18
C TYR A 135 -2.10 0.87 6.25
N LYS A 136 -0.81 1.08 6.48
CA LYS A 136 -0.29 2.11 7.37
C LYS A 136 0.91 2.80 6.73
N LEU A 137 0.82 4.11 6.56
CA LEU A 137 1.89 4.99 6.13
C LEU A 137 2.51 5.70 7.33
N VAL A 138 3.81 5.55 7.49
CA VAL A 138 4.60 6.20 8.53
C VAL A 138 5.70 7.02 7.89
N VAL A 139 5.84 8.28 8.29
CA VAL A 139 6.92 9.17 7.85
C VAL A 139 7.65 9.68 9.08
N ASP A 140 8.97 9.46 9.14
CA ASP A 140 9.82 9.88 10.26
C ASP A 140 9.27 9.44 11.64
N GLY A 141 8.67 8.25 11.69
CA GLY A 141 8.07 7.67 12.90
C GLY A 141 6.65 8.15 13.24
N ARG A 142 6.11 9.13 12.50
CA ARG A 142 4.72 9.58 12.64
C ARG A 142 3.81 8.81 11.69
N THR A 143 2.70 8.28 12.22
CA THR A 143 1.65 7.68 11.37
C THR A 143 0.88 8.79 10.68
N GLU A 144 0.95 8.82 9.35
CA GLU A 144 0.25 9.80 8.52
C GLU A 144 -1.14 9.30 8.12
N ILE A 145 -1.20 8.03 7.70
CA ILE A 145 -2.44 7.39 7.25
C ILE A 145 -2.46 5.97 7.80
N GLU A 146 -3.60 5.57 8.36
CA GLU A 146 -3.87 4.19 8.75
C GLU A 146 -5.27 3.81 8.31
N ILE A 147 -5.36 2.69 7.59
CA ILE A 147 -6.58 2.14 7.03
C ILE A 147 -6.67 0.69 7.47
N ASP A 148 -7.76 0.36 8.14
CA ASP A 148 -8.14 -1.00 8.49
C ASP A 148 -9.56 -1.24 7.99
N LEU A 149 -9.68 -2.05 6.95
CA LEU A 149 -10.97 -2.36 6.34
C LEU A 149 -11.81 -3.30 7.21
N LEU A 150 -11.17 -4.17 7.99
CA LEU A 150 -11.86 -5.15 8.85
C LEU A 150 -12.38 -4.50 10.13
N ASN A 151 -11.59 -3.59 10.72
CA ASN A 151 -11.96 -2.85 11.93
C ASN A 151 -12.61 -1.49 11.64
N PHE A 152 -12.97 -1.23 10.37
CA PHE A 152 -13.63 -0.01 9.91
C PHE A 152 -12.97 1.27 10.44
N THR A 153 -11.64 1.35 10.29
CA THR A 153 -10.82 2.45 10.80
C THR A 153 -10.13 3.18 9.65
N LEU A 154 -10.23 4.51 9.65
CA LEU A 154 -9.55 5.39 8.72
C LEU A 154 -9.01 6.58 9.51
N ILE A 155 -7.73 6.54 9.82
CA ILE A 155 -7.03 7.63 10.49
C ILE A 155 -6.22 8.38 9.43
N VAL A 156 -6.44 9.68 9.34
CA VAL A 156 -5.67 10.59 8.49
C VAL A 156 -5.22 11.75 9.35
N ASP A 157 -3.92 12.02 9.36
CA ASP A 157 -3.31 13.08 10.18
C ASP A 157 -3.69 12.96 11.68
N GLY A 158 -3.70 11.72 12.19
CA GLY A 158 -4.06 11.43 13.58
C GLY A 158 -5.55 11.56 13.92
N ARG A 159 -6.42 11.94 12.97
CA ARG A 159 -7.87 12.00 13.17
C ARG A 159 -8.56 10.79 12.58
N ASP A 160 -9.36 10.10 13.40
CA ASP A 160 -10.24 9.03 12.93
C ASP A 160 -11.49 9.60 12.26
N LEU A 161 -11.62 9.37 10.96
CA LEU A 161 -12.73 9.84 10.14
C LEU A 161 -13.96 8.94 10.22
N LEU A 162 -13.81 7.70 10.70
CA LEU A 162 -14.89 6.71 10.80
C LEU A 162 -15.43 6.54 12.22
N ALA A 163 -14.85 7.22 13.21
CA ALA A 163 -15.28 7.14 14.61
C ALA A 163 -16.76 7.50 14.81
N GLU A 164 -17.24 8.59 14.21
CA GLU A 164 -18.66 8.97 14.32
C GLU A 164 -19.58 7.98 13.60
N HIS A 165 -19.13 7.44 12.46
CA HIS A 165 -19.87 6.42 11.71
C HIS A 165 -19.97 5.11 12.50
N ARG A 166 -18.88 4.63 13.11
CA ARG A 166 -18.89 3.46 14.02
C ARG A 166 -19.91 3.64 15.14
N ARG A 167 -19.87 4.77 15.83
CA ARG A 167 -20.83 5.10 16.87
C ARG A 167 -22.27 5.11 16.36
N ALA A 168 -22.53 5.65 15.17
CA ALA A 168 -23.87 5.72 14.58
C ALA A 168 -24.44 4.35 14.20
N ILE A 169 -23.58 3.37 13.86
CA ILE A 169 -23.98 2.00 13.51
C ILE A 169 -23.81 1.00 14.66
N GLY A 170 -23.41 1.46 15.85
CA GLY A 170 -23.28 0.63 17.05
C GLY A 170 -22.00 -0.22 17.13
N LEU A 171 -20.92 0.21 16.47
CA LEU A 171 -19.57 -0.36 16.56
C LEU A 171 -18.64 0.46 17.45
#